data_AF-A0A7X3K0H9-F1
#
_entry.id   AF-A0A7X3K0H9-F1
#
_cell.length_a   1.000
_cell.length_b   1.000
_cell.length_c   1.000
_cell.angle_alpha   90.00
_cell.angle_beta   90.00
_cell.angle_gamma   90.00
#
_symmetry.space_group_name_H-M   'P 1'
#
loop_
_entity.id
_entity.type
_entity.pdbx_description
1 polymer ?
#
loop_
_entity_poly.entity_id
_entity_poly.type
_entity_poly.pdbx_seq_one_letter_code
_entity_poly.pdbx_strand_id
1 'polypeptide(L)'
;MDMGKLQSEGLSATGAWPFFVEGVCSGLESYLDKEMGKRQQTQKPAIKKLELGIVEDERCRTLLQDLTAASGLPLFGSEEDLFGFPVMWVGTNGLWYGCSGLNATTALRRALQMALDHVHNVTDHADGTWRLDDVTLDDQAPRSVDIPSNDDSAMSELLQSAMQILDRSGKRLLVFDIALERF
;
A
#
# COMPACT_ATOMS: atom_id res chain seq x y z
N MET A 1 -14.70 -19.38 -28.13
CA MET A 1 -13.97 -18.88 -26.95
C MET A 1 -13.11 -17.76 -27.46
N ASP A 2 -13.65 -16.53 -27.39
CA ASP A 2 -13.09 -15.38 -28.09
C ASP A 2 -12.08 -14.66 -27.20
N MET A 3 -10.93 -14.28 -27.76
CA MET A 3 -9.76 -13.86 -27.01
C MET A 3 -9.68 -12.34 -26.92
N GLY A 4 -10.06 -11.77 -25.78
CA GLY A 4 -9.76 -10.37 -25.45
C GLY A 4 -8.33 -10.23 -24.92
N LYS A 5 -7.35 -9.95 -25.79
CA LYS A 5 -6.12 -9.27 -25.37
C LYS A 5 -6.48 -7.80 -25.13
N LEU A 6 -6.27 -7.27 -23.93
CA LEU A 6 -6.25 -5.82 -23.72
C LEU A 6 -4.96 -5.28 -24.34
N GLN A 7 -5.03 -4.87 -25.61
CA GLN A 7 -4.06 -3.96 -26.20
C GLN A 7 -4.33 -2.54 -25.67
N SER A 8 -3.28 -1.73 -25.58
CA SER A 8 -3.28 -0.37 -25.01
C SER A 8 -3.99 0.66 -25.91
N GLU A 9 -5.15 0.33 -26.45
CA GLU A 9 -5.98 1.26 -27.19
C GLU A 9 -7.18 1.62 -26.31
N GLY A 10 -7.12 2.82 -25.73
CA GLY A 10 -8.25 3.53 -25.14
C GLY A 10 -9.06 2.72 -24.13
N LEU A 11 -8.77 2.89 -22.84
CA LEU A 11 -9.72 2.57 -21.78
C LEU A 11 -10.94 3.48 -21.93
N SER A 12 -11.83 3.17 -22.87
CA SER A 12 -13.10 3.83 -23.06
C SER A 12 -14.00 3.40 -21.92
N ALA A 13 -14.04 4.24 -20.90
CA ALA A 13 -14.92 4.15 -19.75
C ALA A 13 -16.39 4.22 -20.22
N THR A 14 -16.95 3.09 -20.59
CA THR A 14 -18.40 2.92 -20.78
C THR A 14 -18.82 1.67 -20.02
N GLY A 15 -19.13 1.86 -18.74
CA GLY A 15 -19.76 0.84 -17.89
C GLY A 15 -18.88 0.18 -16.84
N ALA A 16 -17.91 0.88 -16.25
CA ALA A 16 -17.21 0.38 -15.06
C ALA A 16 -18.20 0.33 -13.89
N TRP A 17 -18.69 -0.86 -13.55
CA TRP A 17 -19.29 -1.05 -12.23
C TRP A 17 -18.20 -0.71 -11.19
N PRO A 18 -18.45 0.19 -10.22
CA PRO A 18 -17.43 0.61 -9.24
C PRO A 18 -16.67 -0.55 -8.58
N PHE A 19 -17.35 -1.69 -8.39
CA PHE A 19 -16.81 -2.93 -7.86
C PHE A 19 -15.67 -3.55 -8.68
N PHE A 20 -15.62 -3.33 -10.00
CA PHE A 20 -14.55 -3.88 -10.84
C PHE A 20 -13.22 -3.18 -10.54
N VAL A 21 -13.21 -1.84 -10.52
CA VAL A 21 -11.98 -1.07 -10.24
C VAL A 21 -11.50 -1.35 -8.82
N GLU A 22 -12.42 -1.34 -7.85
CA GLU A 22 -12.12 -1.68 -6.46
C GLU A 22 -11.54 -3.10 -6.33
N GLY A 23 -12.15 -4.09 -7.01
CA GLY A 23 -11.68 -5.47 -7.02
C GLY A 23 -10.29 -5.62 -7.61
N VAL A 24 -9.98 -4.91 -8.70
CA VAL A 24 -8.65 -4.91 -9.32
C VAL A 24 -7.62 -4.25 -8.41
N CYS A 25 -7.92 -3.08 -7.83
CA CYS A 25 -7.03 -2.42 -6.88
C CYS A 25 -6.75 -3.29 -5.66
N SER A 26 -7.80 -3.86 -5.07
CA SER A 26 -7.70 -4.75 -3.90
C SER A 26 -6.89 -6.01 -4.20
N GLY A 27 -7.09 -6.60 -5.39
CA GLY A 27 -6.33 -7.75 -5.85
C GLY A 27 -4.84 -7.43 -6.07
N LEU A 28 -4.54 -6.25 -6.61
CA LEU A 28 -3.17 -5.79 -6.79
C LEU A 28 -2.48 -5.50 -5.46
N GLU A 29 -3.14 -4.83 -4.52
CA GLU A 29 -2.63 -4.61 -3.16
C GLU A 29 -2.36 -5.94 -2.45
N SER A 30 -3.27 -6.92 -2.55
CA SER A 30 -3.07 -8.27 -2.01
C SER A 30 -1.89 -9.00 -2.65
N TYR A 31 -1.61 -8.76 -3.94
CA TYR A 31 -0.44 -9.30 -4.61
C TYR A 31 0.85 -8.65 -4.09
N LEU A 32 0.85 -7.33 -3.91
CA LEU A 32 1.98 -6.59 -3.35
C LEU A 32 2.30 -7.07 -1.93
N ASP A 33 1.31 -7.35 -1.08
CA ASP A 33 1.54 -7.87 0.27
C ASP A 33 2.28 -9.22 0.25
N LYS A 34 1.86 -10.12 -0.65
CA LYS A 34 2.48 -11.44 -0.82
C LYS A 34 3.94 -11.31 -1.27
N GLU A 35 4.21 -10.42 -2.22
CA GLU A 35 5.57 -10.21 -2.74
C GLU A 35 6.46 -9.47 -1.75
N MET A 36 5.92 -8.51 -1.00
CA MET A 36 6.60 -7.88 0.13
C MET A 36 7.00 -8.94 1.15
N GLY A 37 6.13 -9.90 1.43
CA GLY A 37 6.45 -10.98 2.34
C GLY A 37 7.57 -11.91 1.91
N LYS A 38 7.62 -12.25 0.62
CA LYS A 38 8.75 -13.02 0.07
C LYS A 38 10.07 -12.25 0.21
N ARG A 39 10.04 -10.94 -0.04
CA ARG A 39 11.21 -10.06 0.12
C ARG A 39 11.68 -10.04 1.59
N GLN A 40 10.78 -9.81 2.55
CA GLN A 40 11.16 -9.73 3.96
C GLN A 40 11.66 -11.06 4.55
N GLN A 41 11.26 -12.21 3.99
CA GLN A 41 11.81 -13.52 4.37
C GLN A 41 13.26 -13.74 3.91
N THR A 42 13.69 -13.03 2.87
CA THR A 42 15.01 -13.23 2.24
C THR A 42 15.98 -12.11 2.52
N GLN A 43 15.48 -10.93 2.90
CA GLN A 43 16.26 -9.72 3.10
C GLN A 43 15.72 -8.93 4.29
N LYS A 44 16.61 -8.47 5.16
CA LYS A 44 16.26 -7.49 6.20
C LYS A 44 16.04 -6.13 5.54
N PRO A 45 14.96 -5.40 5.84
CA PRO A 45 14.73 -4.13 5.16
C PRO A 45 15.67 -3.06 5.66
N ALA A 46 16.13 -2.24 4.72
CA ALA A 46 16.90 -1.03 5.01
C ALA A 46 15.94 0.16 5.04
N ILE A 47 15.45 0.50 6.24
CA ILE A 47 14.46 1.56 6.43
C ILE A 47 15.17 2.91 6.48
N LYS A 48 14.79 3.80 5.56
CA LYS A 48 15.25 5.19 5.54
C LYS A 48 14.25 6.06 6.27
N LYS A 49 14.72 6.84 7.24
CA LYS A 49 13.85 7.76 8.00
C LYS A 49 13.12 8.72 7.06
N LEU A 50 11.84 8.91 7.35
CA LEU A 50 10.93 9.75 6.59
C LEU A 50 10.26 10.76 7.53
N GLU A 51 10.05 11.97 7.05
CA GLU A 51 9.14 12.94 7.67
C GLU A 51 7.89 13.08 6.81
N LEU A 52 6.72 13.17 7.44
CA LEU A 52 5.51 13.52 6.70
C LEU A 52 5.46 15.03 6.50
N GLY A 53 5.27 15.45 5.25
CA GLY A 53 4.98 16.83 4.89
C GLY A 53 3.50 17.14 5.12
N ILE A 54 2.84 17.66 4.10
CA ILE A 54 1.39 17.92 4.14
C ILE A 54 0.64 16.58 4.03
N VAL A 55 -0.22 16.27 5.00
CA VAL A 55 -1.13 15.11 4.94
C VAL A 55 -2.54 15.61 4.65
N GLU A 56 -2.94 15.56 3.39
CA GLU A 56 -4.26 15.98 2.94
C GLU A 56 -5.31 14.89 3.20
N ASP A 57 -4.92 13.63 3.04
CA ASP A 57 -5.81 12.47 3.19
C ASP A 57 -6.43 12.41 4.59
N GLU A 58 -7.76 12.50 4.65
CA GLU A 58 -8.50 12.53 5.90
C GLU A 58 -8.34 11.21 6.68
N ARG A 59 -8.41 10.07 5.99
CA ARG A 59 -8.27 8.74 6.62
C ARG A 59 -6.88 8.58 7.24
N CYS A 60 -5.81 8.99 6.55
CA CYS A 60 -4.46 9.00 7.13
C CYS A 60 -4.37 9.92 8.36
N ARG A 61 -4.94 11.12 8.32
CA ARG A 61 -4.95 12.05 9.47
C ARG A 61 -5.66 11.46 10.68
N THR A 62 -6.82 10.84 10.51
CA THR A 62 -7.55 10.18 11.59
C THR A 62 -6.72 9.04 12.20
N LEU A 63 -6.18 8.14 11.37
CA LEU A 63 -5.35 7.03 11.85
C LEU A 63 -4.08 7.51 12.57
N LEU A 64 -3.44 8.58 12.08
CA LEU A 64 -2.30 9.21 12.74
C LEU A 64 -2.66 9.75 14.13
N GLN A 65 -3.81 10.42 14.25
CA GLN A 65 -4.29 10.95 15.52
C GLN A 65 -4.58 9.83 16.51
N ASP A 66 -5.28 8.78 16.08
CA ASP A 66 -5.63 7.63 16.91
C ASP A 66 -4.38 6.88 17.39
N LEU A 67 -3.43 6.62 16.48
CA LEU A 67 -2.17 5.95 16.83
C LEU A 67 -1.34 6.79 17.79
N THR A 68 -1.28 8.12 17.56
CA THR A 68 -0.57 9.05 18.44
C THR A 68 -1.19 9.11 19.83
N ALA A 69 -2.52 9.11 19.92
CA ALA A 69 -3.23 9.09 21.19
C ALA A 69 -2.99 7.79 21.97
N ALA A 70 -2.87 6.65 21.28
CA ALA A 70 -2.70 5.35 21.90
C ALA A 70 -1.23 5.04 22.28
N SER A 71 -0.25 5.52 21.51
CA SER A 71 1.15 5.07 21.59
C SER A 71 2.20 6.18 21.58
N GLY A 72 1.80 7.45 21.55
CA GLY A 72 2.70 8.57 21.29
C GLY A 72 3.05 8.73 19.82
N LEU A 73 3.86 9.74 19.50
CA LEU A 73 4.14 10.12 18.11
C LEU A 73 4.91 9.00 17.38
N PRO A 74 4.36 8.43 16.28
CA PRO A 74 5.04 7.40 15.51
C PRO A 74 6.23 7.97 14.72
N LEU A 75 7.19 7.08 14.42
CA LEU A 75 8.25 7.32 13.45
C LEU A 75 7.80 6.86 12.06
N PHE A 76 8.36 7.44 11.01
CA PHE A 76 8.08 7.03 9.64
C PHE A 76 9.36 6.64 8.92
N GLY A 77 9.19 5.73 7.97
CA GLY A 77 10.28 5.28 7.11
C GLY A 77 9.78 4.86 5.75
N SER A 78 10.73 4.78 4.82
CA SER A 78 10.54 4.23 3.49
C SER A 78 11.61 3.17 3.22
N GLU A 79 11.31 2.26 2.31
CA GLU A 79 12.26 1.28 1.80
C GLU A 79 12.35 1.42 0.28
N GLU A 80 13.21 0.64 -0.38
CA GLU A 80 13.17 0.52 -1.84
C GLU A 80 11.79 0.05 -2.30
N ASP A 81 11.26 0.71 -3.33
CA ASP A 81 9.96 0.42 -3.89
C ASP A 81 9.82 -1.04 -4.34
N LEU A 82 8.65 -1.64 -4.09
CA LEU A 82 8.34 -2.99 -4.53
C LEU A 82 7.81 -2.95 -5.96
N PHE A 83 8.65 -3.31 -6.94
CA PHE A 83 8.30 -3.20 -8.37
C PHE A 83 7.92 -1.78 -8.82
N GLY A 84 8.45 -0.77 -8.16
CA GLY A 84 8.11 0.64 -8.40
C GLY A 84 6.88 1.13 -7.63
N PHE A 85 6.27 0.28 -6.79
CA PHE A 85 5.23 0.71 -5.85
C PHE A 85 5.84 1.15 -4.52
N PRO A 86 5.36 2.26 -3.94
CA PRO A 86 5.90 2.77 -2.69
C PRO A 86 5.72 1.76 -1.56
N VAL A 87 6.76 1.66 -0.73
CA VAL A 87 6.76 0.92 0.54
C VAL A 87 6.98 1.90 1.67
N MET A 88 6.04 1.94 2.61
CA MET A 88 6.16 2.80 3.80
C MET A 88 6.02 2.01 5.09
N TRP A 89 6.71 2.55 6.09
CA TRP A 89 6.90 1.95 7.39
C TRP A 89 6.49 2.92 8.48
N VAL A 90 5.76 2.42 9.47
CA VAL A 90 5.36 3.14 10.68
C VAL A 90 6.02 2.47 11.88
N GLY A 91 6.80 3.24 12.64
CA GLY A 91 7.48 2.79 13.85
C GLY A 91 6.74 3.26 15.10
N THR A 92 6.29 2.33 15.94
CA THR A 92 5.65 2.63 17.23
C THR A 92 6.01 1.57 18.26
N ASN A 93 6.17 1.95 19.54
CA ASN A 93 6.51 1.03 20.64
C ASN A 93 7.72 0.11 20.36
N GLY A 94 8.70 0.60 19.58
CA GLY A 94 9.90 -0.18 19.21
C GLY A 94 9.70 -1.19 18.07
N LEU A 95 8.50 -1.25 17.50
CA LEU A 95 8.14 -2.14 16.40
C LEU A 95 7.90 -1.34 15.12
N TRP A 96 8.27 -1.93 13.98
CA TRP A 96 8.02 -1.34 12.67
C TRP A 96 6.99 -2.15 11.88
N TYR A 97 6.01 -1.44 11.31
CA TYR A 97 4.91 -1.98 10.52
C TYR A 97 5.01 -1.46 9.09
N GLY A 98 5.24 -2.35 8.14
CA GLY A 98 5.48 -2.00 6.74
C GLY A 98 4.42 -2.51 5.80
N CYS A 99 4.03 -1.67 4.84
CA CYS A 99 3.13 -2.07 3.76
C CYS A 99 3.50 -1.40 2.43
N SER A 100 3.21 -2.07 1.33
CA SER A 100 3.23 -1.47 0.00
C SER A 100 1.85 -0.91 -0.35
N GLY A 101 1.79 0.14 -1.16
CA GLY A 101 0.55 0.69 -1.67
C GLY A 101 0.62 1.03 -3.15
N LEU A 102 -0.54 1.23 -3.77
CA LEU A 102 -0.65 1.70 -5.16
C LEU A 102 -0.14 3.14 -5.32
N ASN A 103 -0.15 3.92 -4.23
CA ASN A 103 0.52 5.20 -4.10
C ASN A 103 1.00 5.40 -2.65
N ALA A 104 1.66 6.53 -2.37
CA ALA A 104 2.14 6.83 -1.02
C ALA A 104 0.96 6.89 -0.02
N THR A 105 -0.16 7.49 -0.38
CA THR A 105 -1.33 7.58 0.51
C THR A 105 -1.85 6.21 0.94
N THR A 106 -2.04 5.27 0.01
CA THR A 106 -2.51 3.92 0.39
C THR A 106 -1.45 3.14 1.14
N ALA A 107 -0.16 3.29 0.80
CA ALA A 107 0.92 2.68 1.57
C ALA A 107 0.92 3.17 3.04
N LEU A 108 0.79 4.47 3.28
CA LEU A 108 0.77 5.05 4.63
C LEU A 108 -0.45 4.58 5.40
N ARG A 109 -1.64 4.71 4.77
CA ARG A 109 -2.91 4.35 5.39
C ARG A 109 -2.90 2.91 5.88
N ARG A 110 -2.40 1.99 5.05
CA ARG A 110 -2.32 0.56 5.38
C ARG A 110 -1.32 0.31 6.50
N ALA A 111 -0.13 0.92 6.45
CA ALA A 111 0.88 0.78 7.51
C ALA A 111 0.39 1.34 8.87
N LEU A 112 -0.32 2.48 8.85
CA LEU A 112 -0.95 3.04 10.06
C LEU A 112 -2.03 2.14 10.63
N GLN A 113 -2.90 1.60 9.77
CA GLN A 113 -3.95 0.67 10.20
C GLN A 113 -3.33 -0.56 10.87
N MET A 114 -2.29 -1.15 10.27
CA MET A 114 -1.58 -2.30 10.83
C MET A 114 -0.96 -2.00 12.20
N ALA A 115 -0.34 -0.82 12.37
CA ALA A 115 0.20 -0.39 13.65
C ALA A 115 -0.90 -0.21 14.70
N LEU A 116 -2.02 0.41 14.32
CA LEU A 116 -3.15 0.66 15.21
C LEU A 116 -3.86 -0.64 15.63
N ASP A 117 -4.07 -1.55 14.69
CA ASP A 117 -4.66 -2.87 14.94
C ASP A 117 -3.84 -3.65 15.96
N HIS A 118 -2.50 -3.56 15.91
CA HIS A 118 -1.64 -4.20 16.90
C HIS A 118 -1.72 -3.54 18.28
N VAL A 119 -1.80 -2.21 18.34
CA VAL A 119 -1.94 -1.48 19.61
C VAL A 119 -3.25 -1.85 20.31
N HIS A 120 -4.32 -2.08 19.54
CA HIS A 120 -5.63 -2.42 20.07
C HIS A 120 -5.85 -3.92 20.31
N ASN A 121 -5.25 -4.80 19.52
CA ASN A 121 -5.39 -6.24 19.65
C ASN A 121 -4.05 -6.91 19.95
N VAL A 122 -3.94 -7.51 21.14
CA VAL A 122 -2.82 -8.38 21.54
C VAL A 122 -2.94 -9.75 20.86
N THR A 123 -3.04 -9.79 19.53
CA THR A 123 -3.12 -11.04 18.77
C THR A 123 -2.12 -11.03 17.62
N ASP A 124 -1.38 -12.13 17.46
CA ASP A 124 -0.53 -12.38 16.31
C ASP A 124 -1.35 -12.30 15.00
N HIS A 125 -0.74 -11.69 14.00
CA HIS A 125 -1.36 -10.87 12.96
C HIS A 125 -2.17 -11.61 11.90
N ALA A 126 -2.99 -10.83 11.17
CA ALA A 126 -3.51 -11.17 9.85
C ALA A 126 -2.37 -11.28 8.81
N ASP A 127 -2.52 -12.21 7.85
CA ASP A 127 -1.61 -12.43 6.72
C ASP A 127 -1.29 -11.10 6.01
N GLY A 128 0.01 -10.81 5.82
CA GLY A 128 0.50 -9.61 5.11
C GLY A 128 1.06 -8.50 6.01
N THR A 129 1.01 -8.65 7.34
CA THR A 129 1.59 -7.68 8.28
C THR A 129 3.05 -7.99 8.61
N TRP A 130 3.96 -7.08 8.25
CA TRP A 130 5.39 -7.22 8.55
C TRP A 130 5.75 -6.42 9.78
N ARG A 131 5.95 -7.14 10.89
CA ARG A 131 6.46 -6.64 12.17
C ARG A 131 7.96 -6.91 12.25
N LEU A 132 8.75 -5.87 12.52
CA LEU A 132 10.18 -6.02 12.73
C LEU A 132 10.59 -5.44 14.08
N ASP A 133 11.27 -6.28 14.86
CA ASP A 133 11.85 -5.93 16.16
C ASP A 133 13.24 -5.29 16.02
N ASP A 134 13.90 -5.50 14.87
CA ASP A 134 15.22 -4.97 14.54
C ASP A 134 15.23 -4.49 13.09
N VAL A 135 15.51 -3.20 12.89
CA VAL A 135 15.58 -2.54 11.58
C VAL A 135 16.88 -1.77 11.47
N THR A 136 17.49 -1.78 10.29
CA THR A 136 18.63 -0.90 10.01
C THR A 136 18.07 0.44 9.58
N LEU A 137 18.15 1.44 10.47
CA LEU A 137 17.79 2.81 10.14
C LEU A 137 18.97 3.48 9.43
N ASP A 138 18.73 3.97 8.23
CA ASP A 138 19.69 4.83 7.53
C ASP A 138 19.75 6.19 8.24
N ASP A 139 20.96 6.62 8.61
CA ASP A 139 21.23 7.87 9.33
C ASP A 139 21.27 9.12 8.43
N GLN A 140 20.88 8.98 7.16
CA GLN A 140 20.66 10.14 6.29
C GLN A 140 19.54 11.04 6.83
N ALA A 141 19.65 12.34 6.53
CA ALA A 141 18.61 13.30 6.86
C ALA A 141 17.25 12.84 6.31
N PRO A 142 16.17 12.87 7.13
CA PRO A 142 14.88 12.40 6.69
C PRO A 142 14.42 13.13 5.43
N ARG A 143 13.88 12.37 4.48
CA ARG A 143 13.19 12.97 3.33
C ARG A 143 11.76 13.29 3.73
N SER A 144 11.25 14.44 3.31
CA SER A 144 9.85 14.79 3.49
C SER A 144 9.02 14.28 2.32
N VAL A 145 7.85 13.70 2.60
CA VAL A 145 6.87 13.25 1.60
C VAL A 145 5.49 13.79 1.94
N ASP A 146 4.87 14.45 0.97
CA ASP A 146 3.47 14.85 1.06
C ASP A 146 2.54 13.65 0.79
N ILE A 147 1.42 13.63 1.49
CA ILE A 147 0.40 12.58 1.41
C ILE A 147 -0.88 13.19 0.85
N PRO A 148 -1.08 13.12 -0.48
CA PRO A 148 -2.25 13.71 -1.13
C PRO A 148 -3.54 12.96 -0.76
N SER A 149 -4.68 13.61 -0.93
CA SER A 149 -5.99 12.96 -0.75
C SER A 149 -6.15 11.76 -1.69
N ASN A 150 -6.69 10.65 -1.19
CA ASN A 150 -7.04 9.49 -2.00
C ASN A 150 -8.43 8.98 -1.60
N ASP A 151 -9.46 9.67 -2.10
CA ASP A 151 -10.87 9.33 -1.90
C ASP A 151 -11.36 8.30 -2.93
N ASP A 152 -12.58 7.79 -2.72
CA ASP A 152 -13.15 6.74 -3.56
C ASP A 152 -13.41 7.23 -5.01
N SER A 153 -13.46 8.56 -5.24
CA SER A 153 -13.60 9.14 -6.58
C SER A 153 -12.29 9.07 -7.38
N ALA A 154 -11.14 9.00 -6.70
CA ALA A 154 -9.82 8.87 -7.32
C ALA A 154 -9.44 7.42 -7.69
N MET A 155 -10.29 6.42 -7.41
CA MET A 155 -9.95 4.99 -7.57
C MET A 155 -9.55 4.62 -9.02
N SER A 156 -10.19 5.23 -10.02
CA SER A 156 -9.84 4.99 -11.43
C SER A 156 -8.47 5.57 -11.80
N GLU A 157 -8.14 6.75 -11.28
CA GLU A 157 -6.83 7.40 -11.48
C GLU A 157 -5.71 6.64 -10.76
N LEU A 158 -6.01 6.12 -9.58
CA LEU A 158 -5.13 5.23 -8.83
C LEU A 158 -4.80 3.97 -9.64
N LEU A 159 -5.82 3.31 -10.18
CA LEU A 159 -5.62 2.12 -11.03
C LEU A 159 -4.81 2.45 -12.28
N GLN A 160 -5.12 3.57 -12.95
CA GLN A 160 -4.37 4.00 -14.13
C GLN A 160 -2.89 4.25 -13.81
N SER A 161 -2.61 4.90 -12.67
CA SER A 161 -1.23 5.14 -12.21
C SER A 161 -0.51 3.83 -11.88
N ALA A 162 -1.19 2.89 -11.22
CA ALA A 162 -0.65 1.57 -10.92
C ALA A 162 -0.33 0.77 -12.19
N MET A 163 -1.17 0.86 -13.23
CA MET A 163 -0.89 0.24 -14.52
C MET A 163 0.37 0.82 -15.18
N GLN A 164 0.61 2.13 -15.08
CA GLN A 164 1.83 2.74 -15.60
C GLN A 164 3.09 2.27 -14.84
N ILE A 165 3.00 2.07 -13.53
CA ILE A 165 4.09 1.51 -12.72
C ILE A 165 4.41 0.08 -13.16
N LEU A 166 3.38 -0.75 -13.38
CA LEU A 166 3.56 -2.12 -13.86
C LEU A 166 4.24 -2.16 -15.24
N ASP A 167 3.81 -1.32 -16.17
CA ASP A 167 4.41 -1.24 -17.51
C ASP A 167 5.90 -0.87 -17.45
N ARG A 168 6.25 0.15 -16.66
CA ARG A 168 7.65 0.58 -16.44
C ARG A 168 8.50 -0.47 -15.75
N SER A 169 7.92 -1.32 -14.89
CA SER A 169 8.61 -2.42 -14.22
C SER A 169 8.64 -3.71 -15.05
N GLY A 170 8.14 -3.69 -16.29
CA GLY A 170 8.09 -4.85 -17.17
C GLY A 170 7.09 -5.93 -16.72
N LYS A 171 6.12 -5.56 -15.88
CA LYS A 171 5.06 -6.44 -15.39
C LYS A 171 3.76 -6.18 -16.13
N ARG A 172 2.92 -7.22 -16.23
CA ARG A 172 1.58 -7.12 -16.82
C ARG A 172 0.55 -7.68 -15.87
N LEU A 173 -0.54 -6.94 -15.69
CA LEU A 173 -1.68 -7.37 -14.90
C LEU A 173 -2.63 -8.20 -15.79
N LEU A 174 -3.01 -9.38 -15.32
CA LEU A 174 -4.06 -10.20 -15.93
C LEU A 174 -5.24 -10.23 -14.97
N VAL A 175 -6.39 -9.74 -15.42
CA VAL A 175 -7.64 -9.70 -14.65
C VAL A 175 -8.63 -10.66 -15.30
N PHE A 176 -9.23 -11.53 -14.49
CA PHE A 176 -10.28 -12.45 -14.91
C PHE A 176 -11.58 -12.02 -14.24
N ASP A 177 -12.60 -11.72 -15.03
CA ASP A 177 -13.96 -11.56 -14.52
C ASP A 177 -14.58 -12.96 -14.37
N ILE A 178 -14.75 -13.39 -13.12
CA ILE A 178 -15.33 -14.68 -12.79
C ILE A 178 -16.75 -14.43 -12.31
N ALA A 179 -17.71 -14.51 -13.23
CA ALA A 179 -19.12 -14.56 -12.86
C ALA A 179 -19.42 -15.92 -12.24
N LEU A 180 -19.68 -15.94 -10.92
CA LEU A 180 -20.14 -17.15 -10.25
C LEU A 180 -21.63 -17.34 -10.63
N GLU A 181 -21.91 -18.21 -11.60
CA GLU A 181 -23.29 -18.65 -11.84
C GLU A 181 -23.78 -19.38 -10.58
N ARG A 182 -24.82 -18.82 -9.94
CA ARG A 182 -25.48 -19.46 -8.81
C ARG A 182 -26.33 -20.61 -9.35
N PHE A 183 -25.97 -21.84 -8.97
CA PHE A 183 -26.78 -23.04 -9.21
C PHE A 183 -27.89 -23.17 -8.16
#